data_AF-A0A975HML7-F1
#
_entry.id   AF-A0A975HML7-F1
#
_cell.length_a   1.000
_cell.length_b   1.000
_cell.length_c   1.000
_cell.angle_alpha   90.00
_cell.angle_beta   90.00
_cell.angle_gamma   90.00
#
_symmetry.space_group_name_H-M   'P 1'
#
loop_
_entity.id
_entity.type
_entity.pdbx_description
1 polymer ?
#
loop_
_entity_poly.entity_id
_entity_poly.type
_entity_poly.pdbx_seq_one_letter_code
_entity_poly.pdbx_strand_id
1 'polypeptide(L)'
;MNIYNKLVCATLLSGMFGCAQHNNQPLLANSKSPEIQACLGSTTPPQPLQSSFIETEDSALLQSSLGDPNNGKLCQGKVYEAKQDVVVFRAWNSTNPGSQFGQWWAFNRPAGLISEYRSQFEICYQWSPLDKMSRCTLKQGTKVVVGNGQSAMCSEYLTYSVSSAQQVYVANAKDSITDCTSFNGVMEWVTEQSDEAQ
;
A
#
# COMPACT_ATOMS: atom_id res chain seq x y z
N MET A 1 -34.52 56.10 24.79
CA MET A 1 -35.44 57.25 24.78
C MET A 1 -35.50 57.78 23.36
N ASN A 2 -36.71 57.91 22.80
CA ASN A 2 -37.11 58.51 21.51
C ASN A 2 -36.82 57.69 20.24
N ILE A 3 -37.77 57.01 19.57
CA ILE A 3 -39.14 57.31 19.04
C ILE A 3 -39.09 57.54 17.52
N TYR A 4 -39.79 56.64 16.81
CA TYR A 4 -40.49 56.70 15.51
C TYR A 4 -40.33 57.94 14.60
N ASN A 5 -40.22 57.71 13.28
CA ASN A 5 -41.30 58.14 12.37
C ASN A 5 -41.31 57.47 10.99
N LYS A 6 -42.52 57.19 10.49
CA LYS A 6 -42.86 56.75 9.13
C LYS A 6 -43.04 57.97 8.21
N LEU A 7 -42.78 57.85 6.91
CA LEU A 7 -43.64 58.23 5.75
C LEU A 7 -42.82 58.13 4.43
N VAL A 8 -43.16 57.23 3.50
CA VAL A 8 -43.95 57.45 2.26
C VAL A 8 -43.26 58.32 1.20
N CYS A 9 -42.92 57.72 0.04
CA CYS A 9 -43.17 58.33 -1.26
C CYS A 9 -43.26 57.26 -2.37
N ALA A 10 -44.22 57.42 -3.26
CA ALA A 10 -44.64 56.49 -4.30
C ALA A 10 -44.14 56.94 -5.70
N THR A 11 -44.47 56.12 -6.71
CA THR A 11 -44.42 56.31 -8.19
C THR A 11 -43.15 55.79 -8.89
N LEU A 12 -43.20 54.66 -9.62
CA LEU A 12 -43.73 54.38 -10.98
C LEU A 12 -42.96 55.10 -12.12
N LEU A 13 -42.13 54.37 -12.89
CA LEU A 13 -42.10 54.49 -14.36
C LEU A 13 -41.33 53.34 -15.04
N SER A 14 -41.82 53.01 -16.23
CA SER A 14 -41.67 51.83 -17.07
C SER A 14 -40.31 51.62 -17.76
N GLY A 15 -39.98 50.34 -17.97
CA GLY A 15 -39.58 49.79 -19.28
C GLY A 15 -38.12 49.93 -19.71
N MET A 16 -37.42 48.80 -19.83
CA MET A 16 -36.89 48.28 -21.11
C MET A 16 -36.42 46.84 -20.87
N PHE A 17 -36.97 45.91 -21.65
CA PHE A 17 -36.49 44.53 -21.74
C PHE A 17 -35.10 44.53 -22.38
N GLY A 18 -34.13 43.93 -21.70
CA GLY A 18 -32.79 43.68 -22.21
C GLY A 18 -32.23 42.43 -21.54
N CYS A 19 -32.71 41.25 -21.93
CA CYS A 19 -32.04 40.00 -21.58
C CYS A 19 -30.79 39.86 -22.45
N ALA A 20 -29.65 40.34 -21.96
CA ALA A 20 -28.37 39.87 -22.47
C ALA A 20 -28.24 38.39 -22.09
N GLN A 21 -28.32 37.49 -23.07
CA GLN A 21 -27.96 36.08 -22.88
C GLN A 21 -26.45 36.01 -22.59
N HIS A 22 -26.09 35.99 -21.31
CA HIS A 22 -24.78 35.53 -20.90
C HIS A 22 -24.80 34.01 -21.04
N ASN A 23 -24.19 33.49 -22.12
CA ASN A 23 -23.86 32.08 -22.26
C ASN A 23 -22.86 31.72 -21.15
N ASN A 24 -23.35 31.37 -19.98
CA ASN A 24 -22.61 30.54 -19.03
C ASN A 24 -22.66 29.12 -19.58
N GLN A 25 -21.73 28.80 -20.48
CA GLN A 25 -21.33 27.40 -20.63
C GLN A 25 -20.81 26.96 -19.27
N PRO A 26 -21.37 25.90 -18.65
CA PRO A 26 -20.65 25.24 -17.58
C PRO A 26 -19.35 24.74 -18.20
N LEU A 27 -18.23 25.28 -17.72
CA LEU A 27 -16.93 24.64 -17.87
C LEU A 27 -17.16 23.18 -17.47
N LEU A 28 -17.04 22.28 -18.45
CA LEU A 28 -16.86 20.87 -18.17
C LEU A 28 -15.56 20.81 -17.37
N ALA A 29 -15.69 20.87 -16.05
CA ALA A 29 -14.72 20.33 -15.16
C ALA A 29 -14.56 18.89 -15.64
N ASN A 30 -13.43 18.64 -16.29
CA ASN A 30 -12.96 17.31 -16.56
C ASN A 30 -12.79 16.69 -15.17
N SER A 31 -13.87 16.13 -14.61
CA SER A 31 -13.77 15.31 -13.43
C SER A 31 -13.03 14.09 -13.94
N LYS A 32 -11.71 14.13 -13.77
CA LYS A 32 -10.91 12.93 -13.74
C LYS A 32 -11.54 12.14 -12.60
N SER A 33 -12.47 11.25 -12.96
CA SER A 33 -12.98 10.23 -12.06
C SER A 33 -11.76 9.68 -11.34
N PRO A 34 -11.76 9.58 -10.00
CA PRO A 34 -10.63 8.95 -9.31
C PRO A 34 -10.47 7.59 -9.98
N GLU A 35 -9.33 7.39 -10.65
CA GLU A 35 -9.00 6.11 -11.26
C GLU A 35 -9.12 5.10 -10.14
N ILE A 36 -10.08 4.18 -10.25
CA ILE A 36 -10.13 3.00 -9.38
C ILE A 36 -8.83 2.27 -9.66
N GLN A 37 -7.84 2.47 -8.78
CA GLN A 37 -6.51 1.96 -9.07
C GLN A 37 -6.54 0.44 -8.96
N ALA A 38 -6.46 -0.21 -10.12
CA ALA A 38 -6.48 -1.66 -10.21
C ALA A 38 -5.24 -2.24 -9.52
N CYS A 39 -5.43 -3.33 -8.77
CA CYS A 39 -4.32 -4.06 -8.18
C CYS A 39 -3.43 -4.67 -9.27
N LEU A 40 -2.12 -4.66 -9.05
CA LEU A 40 -1.13 -5.16 -10.00
C LEU A 40 -0.55 -6.50 -9.53
N GLY A 41 -0.11 -7.31 -10.48
CA GLY A 41 0.61 -8.56 -10.20
C GLY A 41 -0.30 -9.77 -9.96
N SER A 42 0.27 -10.79 -9.31
CA SER A 42 -0.37 -12.08 -9.05
C SER A 42 -0.42 -12.41 -7.57
N THR A 43 -1.53 -13.01 -7.15
CA THR A 43 -1.75 -13.58 -5.82
C THR A 43 -1.37 -15.06 -5.75
N THR A 44 -0.95 -15.68 -6.86
CA THR A 44 -0.44 -17.05 -6.86
C THR A 44 1.01 -17.05 -6.40
N PRO A 45 1.43 -17.89 -5.43
CA PRO A 45 2.83 -18.04 -5.06
C PRO A 45 3.73 -18.24 -6.29
N PRO A 46 5.00 -17.79 -6.29
CA PRO A 46 5.89 -18.03 -7.42
C PRO A 46 6.26 -19.52 -7.51
N GLN A 47 6.67 -19.98 -8.69
CA GLN A 47 7.35 -21.26 -8.80
C GLN A 47 8.74 -21.17 -8.15
N PRO A 48 9.23 -22.24 -7.49
CA PRO A 48 8.61 -23.55 -7.30
C PRO A 48 7.66 -23.63 -6.08
N LEU A 49 7.45 -22.54 -5.35
CA LEU A 49 6.69 -22.54 -4.09
C LEU A 49 5.21 -22.86 -4.25
N GLN A 50 4.62 -22.75 -5.45
CA GLN A 50 3.21 -23.13 -5.68
C GLN A 50 2.90 -24.53 -5.17
N SER A 51 3.80 -25.51 -5.38
CA SER A 51 3.58 -26.87 -4.89
C SER A 51 3.66 -27.01 -3.37
N SER A 52 4.19 -26.02 -2.66
CA SER A 52 4.26 -25.94 -1.20
C SER A 52 3.00 -25.37 -0.55
N PHE A 53 2.05 -24.87 -1.34
CA PHE A 53 0.83 -24.24 -0.83
C PHE A 53 -0.43 -24.90 -1.38
N ILE A 54 -1.53 -24.73 -0.66
CA ILE A 54 -2.89 -25.01 -1.13
C ILE A 54 -3.74 -23.77 -0.86
N GLU A 55 -4.45 -23.31 -1.89
CA GLU A 55 -5.42 -22.21 -1.74
C GLU A 55 -6.54 -22.68 -0.79
N THR A 56 -6.93 -21.83 0.16
CA THR A 56 -7.96 -22.13 1.16
C THR A 56 -8.78 -20.88 1.44
N GLU A 57 -9.81 -21.02 2.27
CA GLU A 57 -10.68 -19.92 2.65
C GLU A 57 -10.43 -19.50 4.11
N ASP A 58 -10.29 -18.19 4.32
CA ASP A 58 -10.26 -17.55 5.62
C ASP A 58 -10.54 -16.05 5.46
N SER A 59 -11.82 -15.70 5.44
CA SER A 59 -12.25 -14.33 5.15
C SER A 59 -11.74 -13.32 6.19
N ALA A 60 -11.66 -13.72 7.46
CA ALA A 60 -11.14 -12.87 8.53
C ALA A 60 -9.65 -12.57 8.33
N LEU A 61 -8.84 -13.60 8.02
CA LEU A 61 -7.43 -13.43 7.71
C LEU A 61 -7.22 -12.56 6.47
N LEU A 62 -7.97 -12.83 5.39
CA LEU A 62 -7.90 -12.02 4.17
C LEU A 62 -8.21 -10.55 4.45
N GLN A 63 -9.33 -10.24 5.11
CA GLN A 63 -9.74 -8.86 5.41
C GLN A 63 -8.73 -8.14 6.31
N SER A 64 -8.08 -8.84 7.23
CA SER A 64 -7.04 -8.23 8.09
C SER A 64 -5.82 -7.73 7.30
N SER A 65 -5.55 -8.35 6.15
CA SER A 65 -4.39 -8.07 5.30
C SER A 65 -4.64 -7.01 4.21
N LEU A 66 -5.91 -6.73 3.87
CA LEU A 66 -6.25 -5.75 2.85
C LEU A 66 -6.26 -4.32 3.41
N GLY A 67 -5.98 -3.35 2.55
CA GLY A 67 -5.97 -1.92 2.89
C GLY A 67 -6.53 -1.03 1.79
N ASP A 68 -7.14 0.07 2.22
CA ASP A 68 -7.50 1.18 1.33
C ASP A 68 -6.24 1.88 0.77
N PRO A 69 -6.35 2.58 -0.38
CA PRO A 69 -5.27 3.39 -0.91
C PRO A 69 -4.61 4.27 0.14
N ASN A 70 -3.29 4.41 0.05
CA ASN A 70 -2.40 5.19 0.92
C ASN A 70 -2.10 4.59 2.31
N ASN A 71 -2.74 3.49 2.72
CA ASN A 71 -2.54 2.90 4.04
C ASN A 71 -1.41 1.85 4.10
N GLY A 72 -0.74 1.58 2.97
CA GLY A 72 0.03 0.35 2.81
C GLY A 72 -0.89 -0.88 2.92
N LYS A 73 -0.31 -2.04 3.24
CA LYS A 73 -0.98 -3.36 3.19
C LYS A 73 -1.18 -3.90 1.77
N LEU A 74 -2.03 -4.92 1.60
CA LEU A 74 -2.32 -5.52 0.31
C LEU A 74 -3.49 -4.82 -0.40
N CYS A 75 -3.34 -4.64 -1.71
CA CYS A 75 -4.43 -4.24 -2.61
C CYS A 75 -5.35 -5.43 -2.90
N GLN A 76 -4.75 -6.60 -3.14
CA GLN A 76 -5.42 -7.87 -3.38
C GLN A 76 -4.68 -9.00 -2.68
N GLY A 77 -5.38 -10.09 -2.38
CA GLY A 77 -4.75 -11.27 -1.77
C GLY A 77 -5.60 -12.52 -1.89
N LYS A 78 -4.95 -13.67 -1.72
CA LYS A 78 -5.59 -14.98 -1.56
C LYS A 78 -5.00 -15.70 -0.36
N VAL A 79 -5.82 -16.49 0.31
CA VAL A 79 -5.37 -17.27 1.47
C VAL A 79 -4.79 -18.59 1.00
N TYR A 80 -3.63 -18.95 1.55
CA TYR A 80 -2.98 -20.23 1.32
C TYR A 80 -2.59 -20.87 2.64
N GLU A 81 -2.67 -22.19 2.69
CA GLU A 81 -2.07 -22.98 3.77
C GLU A 81 -0.78 -23.62 3.29
N ALA A 82 0.28 -23.52 4.09
CA ALA A 82 1.57 -24.15 3.80
C ALA A 82 1.46 -25.67 3.96
N LYS A 83 1.68 -26.44 2.89
CA LYS A 83 1.69 -27.92 2.91
C LYS A 83 2.98 -28.51 3.47
N GLN A 84 4.03 -27.71 3.53
CA GLN A 84 5.33 -28.06 4.09
C GLN A 84 5.99 -26.78 4.63
N ASP A 85 7.11 -26.93 5.32
CA ASP A 85 7.90 -25.80 5.78
C ASP A 85 8.44 -24.98 4.59
N VAL A 86 8.35 -23.64 4.69
CA VAL A 86 8.75 -22.71 3.63
C VAL A 86 9.69 -21.64 4.16
N VAL A 87 10.80 -21.40 3.45
CA VAL A 87 11.70 -20.29 3.79
C VAL A 87 11.05 -18.95 3.46
N VAL A 88 11.06 -18.04 4.43
CA VAL A 88 10.57 -16.66 4.27
C VAL A 88 11.58 -15.66 4.81
N PHE A 89 11.49 -14.44 4.29
CA PHE A 89 12.40 -13.34 4.60
C PHE A 89 11.64 -12.12 5.10
N ARG A 90 12.30 -11.34 5.96
CA ARG A 90 11.74 -10.07 6.43
C ARG A 90 12.87 -9.11 6.74
N ALA A 91 12.82 -7.93 6.14
CA ALA A 91 13.61 -6.79 6.60
C ALA A 91 12.89 -6.10 7.78
N TRP A 92 13.62 -5.72 8.82
CA TRP A 92 13.04 -5.18 10.07
C TRP A 92 13.96 -4.16 10.74
N ASN A 93 13.46 -3.51 11.80
CA ASN A 93 14.10 -2.41 12.51
C ASN A 93 14.81 -2.91 13.78
N SER A 94 16.14 -2.85 13.84
CA SER A 94 16.88 -3.29 15.03
C SER A 94 16.54 -2.52 16.30
N THR A 95 16.17 -1.24 16.19
CA THR A 95 15.77 -0.39 17.33
C THR A 95 14.38 -0.71 17.87
N ASN A 96 13.60 -1.51 17.13
CA ASN A 96 12.36 -2.11 17.60
C ASN A 96 12.43 -3.63 17.43
N PRO A 97 13.01 -4.38 18.38
CA PRO A 97 13.17 -5.84 18.28
C PRO A 97 11.86 -6.60 18.08
N GLY A 98 10.74 -6.07 18.57
CA GLY A 98 9.41 -6.65 18.32
C GLY A 98 9.03 -6.68 16.84
N SER A 99 9.62 -5.79 16.03
CA SER A 99 9.41 -5.74 14.59
C SER A 99 10.02 -6.93 13.83
N GLN A 100 10.89 -7.74 14.47
CA GLN A 100 11.46 -8.94 13.86
C GLN A 100 10.38 -9.95 13.43
N PHE A 101 9.29 -10.06 14.20
CA PHE A 101 8.15 -10.95 13.93
C PHE A 101 6.88 -10.18 13.57
N GLY A 102 7.02 -9.07 12.85
CA GLY A 102 5.87 -8.38 12.27
C GLY A 102 5.21 -9.21 11.16
N GLN A 103 4.10 -8.70 10.64
CA GLN A 103 3.18 -9.49 9.81
C GLN A 103 3.61 -9.62 8.35
N TRP A 104 4.50 -8.76 7.86
CA TRP A 104 4.86 -8.66 6.45
C TRP A 104 6.17 -9.39 6.13
N TRP A 105 6.10 -10.39 5.25
CA TRP A 105 7.20 -11.26 4.85
C TRP A 105 7.31 -11.33 3.33
N ALA A 106 8.43 -11.85 2.84
CA ALA A 106 8.71 -12.08 1.44
C ALA A 106 9.15 -13.54 1.21
N PHE A 107 8.81 -14.10 0.05
CA PHE A 107 9.32 -15.42 -0.36
C PHE A 107 10.78 -15.36 -0.82
N ASN A 108 11.19 -14.22 -1.37
CA ASN A 108 12.54 -14.02 -1.88
C ASN A 108 13.37 -13.20 -0.90
N ARG A 109 14.68 -13.48 -0.88
CA ARG A 109 15.63 -12.68 -0.12
C ARG A 109 15.65 -11.25 -0.67
N PRO A 110 15.48 -10.21 0.17
CA PRO A 110 15.69 -8.82 -0.24
C PRO A 110 17.10 -8.63 -0.81
N ALA A 111 17.19 -8.00 -1.97
CA ALA A 111 18.42 -7.71 -2.70
C ALA A 111 18.25 -6.46 -3.58
N GLY A 112 19.34 -5.93 -4.12
CA GLY A 112 19.32 -4.73 -4.97
C GLY A 112 19.29 -3.43 -4.16
N LEU A 113 18.78 -2.37 -4.79
CA LEU A 113 18.74 -1.04 -4.17
C LEU A 113 17.69 -1.00 -3.05
N ILE A 114 18.05 -0.41 -1.91
CA ILE A 114 17.11 -0.23 -0.78
C ILE A 114 15.91 0.62 -1.21
N SER A 115 16.10 1.62 -2.07
CA SER A 115 15.02 2.47 -2.60
C SER A 115 14.00 1.66 -3.40
N GLU A 116 14.46 0.76 -4.28
CA GLU A 116 13.58 -0.11 -5.07
C GLU A 116 12.83 -1.08 -4.16
N TYR A 117 13.51 -1.72 -3.22
CA TYR A 117 12.87 -2.64 -2.28
C TYR A 117 11.79 -1.94 -1.45
N ARG A 118 12.05 -0.70 -0.99
CA ARG A 118 11.04 0.10 -0.29
C ARG A 118 9.85 0.43 -1.17
N SER A 119 10.07 0.79 -2.43
CA SER A 119 8.97 1.07 -3.36
C SER A 119 8.15 -0.18 -3.68
N GLN A 120 8.81 -1.33 -3.82
CA GLN A 120 8.16 -2.60 -4.15
C GLN A 120 7.33 -3.15 -3.00
N PHE A 121 7.72 -2.91 -1.75
CA PHE A 121 7.02 -3.38 -0.55
C PHE A 121 6.32 -2.25 0.23
N GLU A 122 6.25 -1.06 -0.37
CA GLU A 122 5.63 0.15 0.16
C GLU A 122 6.06 0.48 1.60
N ILE A 123 7.36 0.34 1.87
CA ILE A 123 7.93 0.50 3.21
C ILE A 123 8.44 1.92 3.39
N CYS A 124 7.63 2.75 4.04
CA CYS A 124 8.01 4.10 4.42
C CYS A 124 9.28 4.12 5.30
N TYR A 125 10.16 5.07 5.05
CA TYR A 125 11.42 5.19 5.80
C TYR A 125 11.20 5.45 7.29
N GLN A 126 10.08 6.09 7.65
CA GLN A 126 9.66 6.31 9.03
C GLN A 126 9.19 5.03 9.73
N TRP A 127 8.77 4.01 8.99
CA TRP A 127 8.27 2.76 9.58
C TRP A 127 9.40 1.78 9.91
N SER A 128 10.43 1.74 9.06
CA SER A 128 11.58 0.85 9.27
C SER A 128 12.82 1.38 8.57
N PRO A 129 14.00 1.40 9.24
CA PRO A 129 15.28 1.71 8.61
C PRO A 129 15.80 0.59 7.70
N LEU A 130 15.28 -0.65 7.82
CA LEU A 130 15.72 -1.84 7.08
C LEU A 130 17.19 -2.24 7.34
N ASP A 131 17.62 -2.09 8.59
CA ASP A 131 19.01 -2.35 9.02
C ASP A 131 19.25 -3.81 9.43
N LYS A 132 18.18 -4.61 9.55
CA LYS A 132 18.24 -6.06 9.78
C LYS A 132 17.41 -6.81 8.77
N MET A 133 17.79 -8.05 8.52
CA MET A 133 16.97 -9.01 7.79
C MET A 133 16.95 -10.34 8.53
N SER A 134 15.80 -11.00 8.58
CA SER A 134 15.66 -12.38 9.04
C SER A 134 15.41 -13.31 7.85
N ARG A 135 16.06 -14.46 7.84
CA ARG A 135 15.66 -15.66 7.08
C ARG A 135 15.11 -16.67 8.08
N CYS A 136 13.87 -17.06 7.93
CA CYS A 136 13.21 -17.98 8.85
C CYS A 136 12.41 -19.05 8.10
N THR A 137 11.86 -19.99 8.85
CA THR A 137 10.98 -21.05 8.35
C THR A 137 9.53 -20.75 8.75
N LEU A 138 8.64 -20.65 7.78
CA LEU A 138 7.19 -20.69 7.95
C LEU A 138 6.77 -22.15 8.15
N LYS A 139 6.15 -22.45 9.28
CA LYS A 139 5.69 -23.80 9.61
C LYS A 139 4.62 -24.30 8.63
N GLN A 140 4.71 -25.58 8.29
CA GLN A 140 3.61 -26.34 7.71
C GLN A 140 2.30 -26.13 8.51
N GLY A 141 1.17 -26.08 7.81
CA GLY A 141 -0.17 -25.84 8.34
C GLY A 141 -0.47 -24.36 8.63
N THR A 142 0.51 -23.46 8.46
CA THR A 142 0.27 -22.03 8.65
C THR A 142 -0.53 -21.47 7.48
N LYS A 143 -1.64 -20.78 7.79
CA LYS A 143 -2.35 -19.94 6.82
C LYS A 143 -1.68 -18.57 6.67
N VAL A 144 -1.51 -18.15 5.42
CA VAL A 144 -0.95 -16.86 5.03
C VAL A 144 -1.82 -16.21 3.97
N VAL A 145 -1.72 -14.89 3.82
CA VAL A 145 -2.26 -14.20 2.63
C VAL A 145 -1.11 -13.87 1.70
N VAL A 146 -1.22 -14.30 0.45
CA VAL A 146 -0.27 -13.94 -0.60
C VAL A 146 -0.95 -12.93 -1.51
N GLY A 147 -0.29 -11.79 -1.72
CA GLY A 147 -0.88 -10.69 -2.45
C GLY A 147 0.10 -9.62 -2.84
N ASN A 148 -0.42 -8.52 -3.38
CA ASN A 148 0.39 -7.42 -3.90
C ASN A 148 0.06 -6.13 -3.16
N GLY A 149 1.05 -5.25 -3.05
CA GLY A 149 0.98 -4.06 -2.22
C GLY A 149 -0.05 -3.03 -2.68
N GLN A 150 -0.66 -2.35 -1.72
CA GLN A 150 -1.44 -1.13 -1.90
C GLN A 150 -0.53 0.08 -1.73
N SER A 151 -0.89 1.21 -2.36
CA SER A 151 -0.16 2.46 -2.19
C SER A 151 0.00 2.86 -0.72
N ALA A 152 1.09 3.57 -0.42
CA ALA A 152 1.39 4.08 0.91
C ALA A 152 1.77 5.55 0.86
N MET A 153 1.06 6.37 1.63
CA MET A 153 1.42 7.77 1.86
C MET A 153 2.42 7.84 3.02
N CYS A 154 3.70 8.05 2.70
CA CYS A 154 4.77 8.11 3.70
C CYS A 154 4.98 9.51 4.25
N SER A 155 4.81 10.53 3.43
CA SER A 155 4.88 11.95 3.80
C SER A 155 4.24 12.81 2.71
N GLU A 156 4.14 14.12 2.92
CA GLU A 156 3.71 15.08 1.87
C GLU A 156 4.52 14.96 0.56
N TYR A 157 5.78 14.52 0.63
CA TYR A 157 6.71 14.44 -0.50
C TYR A 157 7.02 13.02 -0.95
N LEU A 158 6.42 12.00 -0.32
CA LEU A 158 6.70 10.60 -0.64
C LEU A 158 5.43 9.76 -0.54
N THR A 159 5.01 9.26 -1.70
CA THR A 159 3.97 8.24 -1.82
C THR A 159 4.56 7.10 -2.65
N TYR A 160 4.42 5.87 -2.17
CA TYR A 160 4.64 4.69 -3.00
C TYR A 160 3.33 4.34 -3.71
N SER A 161 3.40 4.09 -5.01
CA SER A 161 2.26 3.60 -5.80
C SER A 161 1.95 2.14 -5.46
N VAL A 162 0.80 1.64 -5.93
CA VAL A 162 0.50 0.21 -5.93
C VAL A 162 1.64 -0.58 -6.58
N SER A 163 2.11 -1.63 -5.91
CA SER A 163 3.17 -2.51 -6.39
C SER A 163 2.65 -3.83 -6.93
N SER A 164 3.32 -4.36 -7.95
CA SER A 164 3.13 -5.74 -8.42
C SER A 164 3.95 -6.76 -7.65
N ALA A 165 4.86 -6.32 -6.77
CA ALA A 165 5.68 -7.23 -5.98
C ALA A 165 4.79 -8.01 -5.00
N GLN A 166 5.12 -9.28 -4.83
CA GLN A 166 4.33 -10.17 -3.98
C GLN A 166 4.83 -10.11 -2.54
N GLN A 167 3.89 -9.90 -1.61
CA GLN A 167 4.10 -9.90 -0.18
C GLN A 167 3.33 -11.06 0.47
N VAL A 168 3.82 -11.50 1.63
CA VAL A 168 3.23 -12.58 2.42
C VAL A 168 2.82 -12.03 3.78
N TYR A 169 1.52 -12.03 4.03
CA TYR A 169 0.96 -11.64 5.33
C TYR A 169 0.82 -12.85 6.24
N VAL A 170 1.39 -12.75 7.45
CA VAL A 170 1.32 -13.77 8.50
C VAL A 170 0.81 -13.12 9.77
N ALA A 171 -0.46 -13.36 10.12
CA ALA A 171 -1.11 -12.68 11.26
C ALA A 171 -0.39 -12.91 12.60
N ASN A 172 0.02 -14.16 12.86
CA ASN A 172 0.65 -14.61 14.10
C ASN A 172 2.10 -15.08 13.85
N ALA A 173 2.91 -14.23 13.20
CA ALA A 173 4.26 -14.61 12.80
C ALA A 173 5.14 -15.10 13.96
N LYS A 174 4.96 -14.58 15.18
CA LYS A 174 5.73 -15.02 16.36
C LYS A 174 5.57 -16.53 16.66
N ASP A 175 4.39 -17.10 16.40
CA ASP A 175 4.09 -18.50 16.71
C ASP A 175 4.27 -19.41 15.48
N SER A 176 4.14 -18.85 14.28
CA SER A 176 4.19 -19.58 13.01
C SER A 176 5.55 -19.58 12.33
N ILE A 177 6.48 -18.72 12.75
CA ILE A 177 7.82 -18.60 12.18
C ILE A 177 8.89 -19.13 13.14
N THR A 178 9.75 -20.03 12.67
CA THR A 178 10.85 -20.63 13.45
C THR A 178 12.19 -20.58 12.72
N ASP A 179 13.23 -21.12 13.36
CA ASP A 179 14.55 -21.38 12.75
C ASP A 179 15.18 -20.14 12.09
N CYS A 180 15.01 -19.01 12.76
CA CYS A 180 15.45 -17.72 12.26
C CYS A 180 16.97 -17.54 12.33
N THR A 181 17.55 -17.13 11.21
CA THR A 181 18.88 -16.54 11.13
C THR A 181 18.75 -15.04 10.87
N SER A 182 19.42 -14.21 11.65
CA SER A 182 19.42 -12.75 11.48
C SER A 182 20.70 -12.27 10.80
N PHE A 183 20.56 -11.23 9.97
CA PHE A 183 21.62 -10.62 9.19
C PHE A 183 21.61 -9.11 9.41
N ASN A 184 22.78 -8.49 9.29
CA ASN A 184 22.92 -7.04 9.31
C ASN A 184 22.87 -6.49 7.89
N GLY A 185 22.18 -5.36 7.71
CA GLY A 185 22.41 -4.50 6.55
C GLY A 185 23.83 -3.95 6.60
N VAL A 186 24.50 -3.97 5.46
CA VAL A 186 25.85 -3.41 5.30
C VAL A 186 25.81 -2.37 4.19
N MET A 187 26.70 -1.38 4.29
CA MET A 187 26.87 -0.40 3.22
C MET A 187 27.67 -1.03 2.09
N GLU A 188 27.10 -0.99 0.89
CA GLU A 188 27.76 -1.39 -0.35
C GLU A 188 27.47 -0.33 -1.41
N TRP A 189 28.47 0.02 -2.20
CA TRP A 189 28.36 1.01 -3.27
C TRP A 189 28.39 0.28 -4.61
N VAL A 190 27.37 0.49 -5.43
CA VAL A 190 27.27 -0.05 -6.79
C VAL A 190 27.27 1.10 -7.80
N THR A 191 27.70 0.83 -9.04
CA THR A 191 27.60 1.81 -10.12
C THR A 191 26.14 2.09 -10.46
N GLU A 192 25.80 3.35 -10.74
CA GLU A 192 24.48 3.73 -11.22
C GLU A 192 24.19 3.01 -12.55
N GLN A 193 23.07 2.28 -12.62
CA GLN A 193 22.62 1.69 -13.88
C GLN A 193 21.94 2.79 -14.70
N SER A 194 22.51 3.13 -15.85
CA SER A 194 21.83 3.93 -16.86
C SER A 194 20.85 3.02 -17.61
N ASP A 195 19.56 3.34 -17.56
CA ASP A 195 18.54 2.72 -18.40
C ASP A 195 18.83 3.02 -19.89
N GLU A 196 19.74 2.28 -20.51
CA GLU A 196 19.86 2.23 -21.97
C GLU A 196 18.71 1.37 -22.50
N ALA A 197 17.69 2.05 -23.01
CA ALA A 197 16.59 1.45 -23.75
C ALA A 197 17.09 0.49 -24.85
N GLN A 198 16.65 -0.76 -24.79
CA GLN A 198 16.58 -1.68 -25.92
C GLN A 198 15.11 -1.93 -26.29
#